data_AF-A0A397JST7-F1
#
_entry.id   AF-A0A397JST7-F1
#
_cell.length_a   1.000
_cell.length_b   1.000
_cell.length_c   1.000
_cell.angle_alpha   90.00
_cell.angle_beta   90.00
_cell.angle_gamma   90.00
#
_symmetry.space_group_name_H-M   'P 1'
#
loop_
_entity.id
_entity.type
_entity.pdbx_description
1 polymer ?
#
loop_
_entity_poly.entity_id
_entity_poly.type
_entity_poly.pdbx_seq_one_letter_code
_entity_poly.pdbx_strand_id
1 'polypeptide(L)'
;MRRISVSFYFWQDQGTQNWAYTSLMGGDKEIVLKNFNFEVIFDKERAFLINNLWREFYQLYKNMKLKETNSIQFANQAKQWLDLFLMPSQGVSNTTTFKMGLYRPKDVTPYIHILINHLKTMKDGRKGIERKSAIFEILDYENRALYFFQKNTIEKYPKPQRIYIKKLKK
;
A
#
# COMPACT_ATOMS: atom_id res chain seq x y z
N MET A 1 -1.96 27.68 -0.89
CA MET A 1 -1.71 26.30 -1.35
C MET A 1 -2.04 26.21 -2.83
N ARG A 2 -1.19 25.58 -3.66
CA ARG A 2 -1.57 25.27 -5.05
C ARG A 2 -2.66 24.20 -5.01
N ARG A 3 -3.81 24.47 -5.64
CA ARG A 3 -4.87 23.46 -5.80
C ARG A 3 -4.31 22.32 -6.65
N ILE A 4 -4.33 21.09 -6.14
CA ILE A 4 -3.87 19.90 -6.88
C ILE A 4 -4.90 19.39 -7.90
N SER A 5 -5.97 20.15 -8.14
CA SER A 5 -7.09 19.85 -9.05
C SER A 5 -7.81 18.52 -8.78
N VAL A 6 -7.71 17.98 -7.56
CA VAL A 6 -8.46 16.81 -7.09
C VAL A 6 -9.32 17.25 -5.90
N SER A 7 -10.61 16.96 -5.97
CA SER A 7 -11.55 17.20 -4.88
C SER A 7 -11.71 15.91 -4.08
N PHE A 8 -11.26 15.90 -2.84
CA PHE A 8 -11.57 14.86 -1.87
C PHE A 8 -11.83 15.49 -0.51
N TYR A 9 -12.73 14.87 0.25
CA TYR A 9 -13.18 15.37 1.53
C TYR A 9 -13.01 14.29 2.58
N PHE A 10 -12.68 14.72 3.78
CA PHE A 10 -12.70 13.92 5.00
C PHE A 10 -13.51 14.70 6.03
N TRP A 11 -14.41 14.02 6.73
CA TRP A 11 -15.26 14.62 7.75
C TRP A 11 -15.48 13.62 8.87
N GLN A 12 -15.77 14.12 10.07
CA GLN A 12 -16.14 13.27 11.19
C GLN A 12 -17.66 13.14 11.22
N ASP A 13 -18.15 11.91 11.23
CA ASP A 13 -19.57 11.62 11.38
C ASP A 13 -20.02 11.92 12.82
N GLN A 14 -21.00 12.81 12.96
CA GLN A 14 -21.46 13.32 14.26
C GLN A 14 -22.14 12.24 15.10
N GLY A 15 -22.67 11.17 14.47
CA GLY A 15 -23.32 10.08 15.19
C GLY A 15 -22.37 9.01 15.72
N THR A 16 -21.25 8.77 15.04
CA THR A 16 -20.35 7.64 15.33
C THR A 16 -18.95 8.07 15.76
N GLN A 17 -18.62 9.36 15.68
CA GLN A 17 -17.26 9.91 15.81
C GLN A 17 -16.24 9.31 14.85
N ASN A 18 -16.67 8.51 13.87
CA ASN A 18 -15.81 7.91 12.87
C ASN A 18 -15.45 8.95 11.80
N TRP A 19 -14.24 8.83 11.26
CA TRP A 19 -13.84 9.60 10.09
C TRP A 19 -14.36 8.96 8.82
N ALA A 20 -15.19 9.70 8.09
CA ALA A 20 -15.66 9.37 6.75
C ALA A 20 -14.85 10.14 5.71
N TYR A 21 -14.79 9.60 4.49
CA TYR A 21 -14.03 10.19 3.39
C TYR A 21 -14.66 9.87 2.03
N THR A 22 -14.45 10.74 1.05
CA THR A 22 -14.77 10.44 -0.34
C THR A 22 -13.73 9.50 -0.93
N SER A 23 -14.17 8.46 -1.64
CA SER A 23 -13.24 7.54 -2.32
C SER A 23 -12.50 8.27 -3.45
N LEU A 24 -11.18 8.14 -3.46
CA LEU A 24 -10.33 8.57 -4.56
C LEU A 24 -10.24 7.44 -5.59
N MET A 25 -10.28 7.74 -6.88
CA MET A 25 -10.28 6.73 -7.95
C MET A 25 -9.12 6.93 -8.92
N GLY A 26 -8.53 5.82 -9.39
CA GLY A 26 -7.55 5.82 -10.48
C GLY A 26 -6.47 6.89 -10.37
N GLY A 27 -6.45 7.81 -11.36
CA GLY A 27 -5.47 8.89 -11.46
C GLY A 27 -5.49 9.89 -10.31
N ASP A 28 -6.63 10.10 -9.66
CA ASP A 28 -6.73 11.02 -8.52
C ASP A 28 -5.90 10.52 -7.33
N LYS A 29 -5.89 9.20 -7.09
CA LYS A 29 -5.02 8.61 -6.06
C LYS A 29 -3.55 8.94 -6.33
N GLU A 30 -3.14 8.86 -7.59
CA GLU A 30 -1.77 9.13 -8.00
C GLU A 30 -1.40 10.61 -7.85
N ILE A 31 -2.33 11.52 -8.19
CA ILE A 31 -2.15 12.96 -8.00
C ILE A 31 -1.99 13.31 -6.52
N VAL A 32 -2.86 12.78 -5.64
CA VAL A 32 -2.76 13.04 -4.20
C VAL A 32 -1.45 12.44 -3.65
N LEU A 33 -1.11 11.21 -4.05
CA LEU A 33 0.13 10.55 -3.64
C LEU A 33 1.40 11.31 -4.06
N LYS A 34 1.35 12.04 -5.18
CA LYS A 34 2.48 12.80 -5.72
C LYS A 34 2.52 14.26 -5.27
N ASN A 35 1.38 14.90 -5.02
CA ASN A 35 1.31 16.37 -4.94
C ASN A 35 0.70 16.91 -3.63
N PHE A 36 -0.06 16.11 -2.87
CA PHE A 36 -0.70 16.59 -1.65
C PHE A 36 0.35 16.91 -0.57
N ASN A 37 0.25 18.09 0.06
CA ASN A 37 1.15 18.51 1.13
C ASN A 37 0.44 18.41 2.49
N PHE A 38 0.98 17.60 3.38
CA PHE A 38 0.44 17.35 4.71
C PHE A 38 0.70 18.46 5.75
N GLU A 39 1.48 19.50 5.43
CA GLU A 39 1.66 20.69 6.31
C GLU A 39 0.36 21.46 6.57
N VAL A 40 -0.68 21.16 5.79
CA VAL A 40 -2.01 21.76 5.94
C VAL A 40 -2.82 21.09 7.06
N ILE A 41 -2.37 19.95 7.58
CA ILE A 41 -3.05 19.13 8.59
C ILE A 41 -2.16 18.93 9.83
N PHE A 42 -0.87 18.68 9.64
CA PHE A 42 0.07 18.33 10.71
C PHE A 42 1.12 19.41 10.94
N ASP A 43 1.78 19.35 12.10
CA ASP A 43 2.98 20.14 12.36
C ASP A 43 4.09 19.82 11.36
N LYS A 44 5.07 20.72 11.27
CA LYS A 44 6.12 20.66 10.24
C LYS A 44 6.92 19.36 10.25
N GLU A 45 7.28 18.84 11.43
CA GLU A 45 8.08 17.61 11.52
C GLU A 45 7.26 16.40 11.08
N ARG A 46 6.04 16.26 11.59
CA ARG A 46 5.16 15.15 11.23
C ARG A 46 4.73 15.20 9.76
N ALA A 47 4.40 16.39 9.26
CA ALA A 47 4.05 16.59 7.86
C ALA A 47 5.20 16.20 6.94
N PHE A 48 6.44 16.55 7.28
CA PHE A 48 7.63 16.17 6.52
C PHE A 48 7.76 14.65 6.38
N LEU A 49 7.62 13.92 7.49
CA LEU A 49 7.72 12.45 7.51
C LEU A 49 6.62 11.79 6.67
N ILE A 50 5.37 12.22 6.81
CA ILE A 50 4.24 11.65 6.07
C ILE A 50 4.35 11.99 4.57
N ASN A 51 4.73 13.23 4.24
CA ASN A 51 5.02 13.61 2.86
C ASN A 51 6.11 12.70 2.28
N ASN A 52 7.23 12.50 2.98
CA ASN A 52 8.31 11.64 2.51
C ASN A 52 7.84 10.19 2.29
N LEU A 53 7.11 9.63 3.26
CA LEU A 53 6.52 8.30 3.16
C LEU A 53 5.66 8.13 1.90
N TRP A 54 4.84 9.13 1.56
CA TRP A 54 3.98 9.11 0.38
C TRP A 54 4.78 9.24 -0.92
N ARG A 55 5.80 10.10 -0.95
CA ARG A 55 6.66 10.28 -2.13
C ARG A 55 7.52 9.06 -2.41
N GLU A 56 8.08 8.44 -1.38
CA GLU A 56 8.84 7.20 -1.51
C GLU A 56 7.95 6.05 -2.00
N PHE A 57 6.73 5.92 -1.46
CA PHE A 57 5.76 4.94 -1.97
C PHE A 57 5.43 5.18 -3.45
N TYR A 58 5.26 6.44 -3.86
CA TYR A 58 5.03 6.78 -5.26
C TYR A 58 6.21 6.36 -6.16
N GLN A 59 7.44 6.51 -5.71
CA GLN A 59 8.61 6.00 -6.44
C GLN A 59 8.57 4.49 -6.56
N LEU A 60 8.26 3.76 -5.48
CA LEU A 60 8.10 2.30 -5.51
C LEU A 60 7.00 1.88 -6.49
N TYR A 61 5.86 2.57 -6.49
CA TYR A 61 4.76 2.31 -7.41
C TYR A 61 5.16 2.49 -8.87
N LYS A 62 5.87 3.58 -9.21
CA LYS A 62 6.42 3.77 -10.57
C LYS A 62 7.41 2.68 -10.93
N ASN A 63 8.35 2.40 -10.03
CA ASN A 63 9.37 1.37 -10.21
C ASN A 63 8.74 -0.02 -10.39
N MET A 64 7.61 -0.31 -9.74
CA MET A 64 6.88 -1.56 -9.91
C MET A 64 6.30 -1.72 -11.34
N LYS A 65 5.86 -0.62 -11.96
CA LYS A 65 5.32 -0.62 -13.32
C LYS A 65 6.39 -0.74 -14.41
N LEU A 66 7.59 -0.24 -14.15
CA LEU A 66 8.70 -0.29 -15.09
C LEU A 66 9.24 -1.73 -15.25
N LYS A 67 9.44 -2.17 -16.49
CA LYS A 67 9.94 -3.53 -16.80
C LYS A 67 11.42 -3.72 -16.46
N GLU A 68 12.20 -2.64 -16.49
CA GLU A 68 13.67 -2.68 -16.42
C GLU A 68 14.24 -2.32 -15.03
N THR A 69 13.37 -2.13 -14.03
CA THR A 69 13.86 -1.78 -12.69
C THR A 69 14.68 -2.91 -12.09
N ASN A 70 15.91 -2.58 -11.68
CA ASN A 70 16.80 -3.45 -10.91
C ASN A 70 16.07 -3.96 -9.65
N SER A 71 15.91 -5.28 -9.55
CA SER A 71 15.16 -5.94 -8.48
C SER A 71 15.82 -5.79 -7.10
N ILE A 72 17.14 -5.75 -7.04
CA ILE A 72 17.92 -5.53 -5.81
C ILE A 72 17.71 -4.10 -5.33
N GLN A 73 17.84 -3.12 -6.23
CA GLN A 73 17.59 -1.72 -5.89
C GLN A 73 16.15 -1.51 -5.42
N PHE A 74 15.18 -2.12 -6.10
CA PHE A 74 13.77 -2.06 -5.70
C PHE A 74 13.56 -2.63 -4.30
N ALA A 75 14.15 -3.79 -3.99
CA ALA A 75 14.02 -4.42 -2.68
C ALA A 75 14.63 -3.57 -1.56
N ASN A 76 15.77 -2.93 -1.82
CA ASN A 76 16.40 -2.02 -0.85
C ASN A 76 15.54 -0.78 -0.61
N GLN A 77 14.99 -0.17 -1.66
CA GLN A 77 14.07 0.96 -1.54
C GLN A 77 12.79 0.58 -0.78
N ALA A 78 12.25 -0.61 -1.06
CA ALA A 78 11.07 -1.12 -0.39
C ALA A 78 11.30 -1.29 1.12
N LYS A 79 12.48 -1.83 1.50
CA LYS A 79 12.88 -1.95 2.91
C LYS A 79 13.03 -0.59 3.59
N GLN A 80 13.72 0.36 2.96
CA GLN A 80 13.86 1.73 3.48
C GLN A 80 12.50 2.40 3.71
N TRP A 81 11.58 2.23 2.76
CA TRP A 81 10.22 2.72 2.90
C TRP A 81 9.47 2.05 4.06
N LEU A 82 9.66 0.74 4.27
CA LEU A 82 9.07 0.02 5.40
C LEU A 82 9.67 0.50 6.73
N ASP A 83 10.97 0.77 6.80
CA ASP A 83 11.62 1.30 7.99
C ASP A 83 11.05 2.67 8.37
N LEU A 84 10.80 3.53 7.38
CA LEU A 84 10.10 4.81 7.58
C LEU A 84 8.64 4.58 8.02
N PHE A 85 7.92 3.66 7.38
CA PHE A 85 6.53 3.32 7.75
C PHE A 85 6.44 2.88 9.22
N LEU A 86 7.40 2.07 9.68
CA LEU A 86 7.49 1.53 11.03
C LEU A 86 8.24 2.44 12.02
N MET A 87 8.49 3.70 11.65
CA MET A 87 9.26 4.61 12.50
C MET A 87 8.60 4.69 13.89
N PRO A 88 9.31 4.26 14.96
CA PRO A 88 8.74 4.15 16.29
C PRO A 88 8.51 5.53 16.89
N SER A 89 7.62 5.59 17.89
CA SER A 89 7.51 6.78 18.71
C SER A 89 8.77 6.94 19.57
N GLN A 90 9.18 8.17 19.81
CA GLN A 90 10.36 8.52 20.59
C GLN A 90 9.95 9.34 21.82
N GLY A 91 10.70 9.19 22.92
CA GLY A 91 10.42 9.87 24.17
C GLY A 91 9.36 9.16 25.02
N VAL A 92 9.03 9.77 26.16
CA VAL A 92 8.09 9.23 27.15
C VAL A 92 6.69 9.73 26.80
N SER A 93 5.67 8.85 26.84
CA SER A 93 4.30 9.25 26.58
C SER A 93 3.85 10.40 27.48
N ASN A 94 3.06 11.33 26.93
CA ASN A 94 2.53 12.50 27.64
C ASN A 94 3.58 13.55 28.07
N THR A 95 4.79 13.52 27.50
CA THR A 95 5.78 14.59 27.68
C THR A 95 5.88 15.50 26.44
N THR A 96 6.40 16.71 26.62
CA THR A 96 6.69 17.64 25.52
C THR A 96 7.78 17.13 24.57
N THR A 97 8.57 16.15 25.01
CA THR A 97 9.60 15.47 24.22
C THR A 97 9.08 14.27 23.45
N PHE A 98 7.80 13.90 23.62
CA PHE A 98 7.20 12.78 22.90
C PHE A 98 7.03 13.11 21.42
N LYS A 99 7.69 12.32 20.56
CA LYS A 99 7.49 12.34 19.12
C LYS A 99 6.75 11.08 18.71
N MET A 100 5.51 11.26 18.25
CA MET A 100 4.71 10.13 17.79
C MET A 100 5.30 9.57 16.49
N GLY A 101 5.43 8.24 16.45
CA GLY A 101 5.84 7.50 15.26
C GLY A 101 4.81 7.56 14.12
N LEU A 102 5.05 6.79 13.07
CA LEU A 102 4.12 6.70 11.93
C LEU A 102 3.10 5.56 12.11
N TYR A 103 3.50 4.33 11.81
CA TYR A 103 2.64 3.15 11.89
C TYR A 103 3.32 2.02 12.68
N ARG A 104 2.53 1.04 13.13
CA ARG A 104 3.03 -0.11 13.89
C ARG A 104 3.11 -1.34 13.00
N PRO A 105 3.87 -2.37 13.40
CA PRO A 105 3.93 -3.63 12.66
C PRO A 105 2.55 -4.28 12.40
N LYS A 106 1.59 -4.13 13.33
CA LYS A 106 0.22 -4.65 13.15
C LYS A 106 -0.62 -3.89 12.11
N ASP A 107 -0.18 -2.69 11.72
CA ASP A 107 -0.84 -1.88 10.70
C ASP A 107 -0.33 -2.23 9.27
N VAL A 108 0.61 -3.18 9.15
CA VAL A 108 1.10 -3.72 7.88
C VAL A 108 0.02 -4.59 7.24
N THR A 109 -0.48 -4.15 6.09
CA THR A 109 -1.49 -4.90 5.32
C THR A 109 -0.86 -6.04 4.50
N PRO A 110 -1.63 -7.05 4.07
CA PRO A 110 -1.15 -8.10 3.16
C PRO A 110 -0.48 -7.54 1.89
N TYR A 111 -1.01 -6.43 1.35
CA TYR A 111 -0.40 -5.74 0.20
C TYR A 111 1.00 -5.21 0.46
N ILE A 112 1.20 -4.58 1.63
CA ILE A 112 2.51 -4.10 2.04
C ILE A 112 3.46 -5.28 2.19
N HIS A 113 3.02 -6.35 2.87
CA HIS A 113 3.84 -7.55 3.03
C HIS A 113 4.33 -8.09 1.67
N ILE A 114 3.48 -8.09 0.66
CA ILE A 114 3.83 -8.58 -0.68
C ILE A 114 4.73 -7.61 -1.44
N LEU A 115 4.46 -6.31 -1.34
CA LEU A 115 5.32 -5.26 -1.88
C LEU A 115 6.77 -5.42 -1.41
N ILE A 116 6.97 -5.71 -0.13
CA ILE A 116 8.30 -5.84 0.47
C ILE A 116 8.95 -7.20 0.17
N ASN A 117 8.22 -8.31 0.36
CA ASN A 117 8.85 -9.64 0.41
C ASN A 117 8.82 -10.41 -0.91
N HIS A 118 7.85 -10.13 -1.80
CA HIS A 118 7.57 -10.98 -2.95
C HIS A 118 7.73 -10.27 -4.30
N LEU A 119 7.67 -8.94 -4.36
CA LEU A 119 7.82 -8.24 -5.64
C LEU A 119 9.23 -8.37 -6.26
N LYS A 120 10.28 -8.50 -5.44
CA LYS A 120 11.64 -8.77 -5.95
C LYS A 120 11.67 -10.06 -6.75
N THR A 121 11.21 -11.16 -6.16
CA THR A 121 11.20 -12.48 -6.78
C THR A 121 10.29 -12.52 -8.01
N MET A 122 9.22 -11.73 -8.01
CA MET A 122 8.33 -11.57 -9.16
C MET A 122 8.97 -10.78 -10.32
N LYS A 123 9.81 -9.78 -10.04
CA LYS A 123 10.56 -9.06 -11.08
C LYS A 123 11.65 -9.92 -11.70
N ASP A 124 12.37 -10.68 -10.88
CA ASP A 124 13.42 -11.59 -11.34
C ASP A 124 12.85 -12.80 -12.13
N GLY A 125 11.66 -13.28 -11.74
CA GLY A 125 10.95 -14.39 -12.37
C GLY A 125 10.29 -14.08 -13.72
N ARG A 126 10.22 -12.80 -14.14
CA ARG A 126 9.65 -12.40 -15.45
C ARG A 126 10.49 -12.79 -16.66
N LYS A 127 11.61 -13.49 -16.48
CA LYS A 127 12.35 -14.14 -17.59
C LYS A 127 11.57 -15.28 -18.26
N GLY A 128 10.45 -15.75 -17.68
CA GLY A 128 9.55 -16.74 -18.29
C GLY A 128 8.20 -16.15 -18.67
N ILE A 129 7.78 -16.39 -19.92
CA ILE A 129 6.51 -15.98 -20.57
C ILE A 129 5.29 -16.15 -19.64
N GLU A 130 4.51 -15.07 -19.51
CA GLU A 130 3.07 -14.99 -19.16
C GLU A 130 2.50 -15.78 -17.97
N ARG A 131 3.31 -16.26 -17.03
CA ARG A 131 2.78 -16.85 -15.79
C ARG A 131 2.61 -15.78 -14.72
N LYS A 132 1.36 -15.39 -14.43
CA LYS A 132 1.04 -14.74 -13.16
C LYS A 132 1.56 -15.65 -12.04
N SER A 133 2.40 -15.12 -11.15
CA SER A 133 2.84 -15.86 -9.97
C SER A 133 1.60 -16.33 -9.19
N ALA A 134 1.64 -17.51 -8.57
CA ALA A 134 0.58 -17.98 -7.68
C ALA A 134 0.24 -16.93 -6.59
N ILE A 135 1.23 -16.12 -6.19
CA ILE A 135 1.04 -14.99 -5.27
C ILE A 135 0.13 -13.92 -5.87
N PHE A 136 0.22 -13.67 -7.19
CA PHE A 136 -0.64 -12.72 -7.90
C PHE A 136 -2.09 -13.20 -7.98
N GLU A 137 -2.30 -14.50 -8.13
CA GLU A 137 -3.65 -15.09 -8.15
C GLU A 137 -4.28 -15.07 -6.75
N ILE A 138 -3.50 -15.41 -5.72
CA ILE A 138 -3.92 -15.30 -4.31
C ILE A 138 -4.26 -13.84 -3.97
N LEU A 139 -3.43 -12.89 -4.41
CA LEU A 139 -3.67 -11.47 -4.27
C LEU A 139 -4.95 -11.02 -4.96
N ASP A 140 -5.11 -11.32 -6.25
CA ASP A 140 -6.29 -10.90 -6.99
C ASP A 140 -7.57 -11.43 -6.34
N TYR A 141 -7.52 -12.66 -5.82
CA TYR A 141 -8.59 -13.25 -5.03
C TYR A 141 -8.86 -12.49 -3.71
N GLU A 142 -7.83 -12.21 -2.90
CA GLU A 142 -7.98 -11.48 -1.64
C GLU A 142 -8.49 -10.05 -1.86
N ASN A 143 -7.98 -9.35 -2.88
CA ASN A 143 -8.41 -8.01 -3.27
C ASN A 143 -9.88 -7.97 -3.65
N ARG A 144 -10.28 -8.95 -4.45
CA ARG A 144 -11.64 -9.09 -4.94
C ARG A 144 -12.58 -9.43 -3.79
N ALA A 145 -12.17 -10.34 -2.89
CA ALA A 145 -12.93 -10.66 -1.69
C ALA A 145 -13.12 -9.44 -0.76
N LEU A 146 -12.08 -8.64 -0.52
CA LEU A 146 -12.15 -7.41 0.29
C LEU A 146 -13.05 -6.34 -0.34
N TYR A 147 -12.94 -6.14 -1.66
CA TYR A 147 -13.80 -5.21 -2.41
C TYR A 147 -15.29 -5.55 -2.24
N PHE A 148 -15.64 -6.83 -2.38
CA PHE A 148 -17.04 -7.27 -2.25
C PHE A 148 -17.52 -7.30 -0.80
N PHE A 149 -16.63 -7.60 0.16
CA PHE A 149 -16.94 -7.50 1.59
C PHE A 149 -17.30 -6.06 2.00
N GLN A 150 -16.54 -5.07 1.52
CA GLN A 150 -16.80 -3.66 1.81
C GLN A 150 -18.08 -3.12 1.16
N LYS A 151 -18.56 -3.78 0.10
CA LYS A 151 -19.77 -3.40 -0.66
C LYS A 151 -21.05 -4.08 -0.17
N ASN A 152 -21.01 -4.89 0.90
CA ASN A 152 -22.14 -5.70 1.40
C ASN A 152 -22.81 -6.59 0.32
N THR A 153 -22.13 -6.88 -0.77
CA THR A 153 -22.59 -7.84 -1.78
C THR A 153 -22.06 -9.21 -1.39
N ILE A 154 -22.87 -9.98 -0.66
CA ILE A 154 -22.53 -11.33 -0.21
C ILE A 154 -22.67 -12.29 -1.40
N GLU A 155 -21.76 -12.24 -2.36
CA GLU A 155 -21.55 -13.36 -3.28
C GLU A 155 -20.39 -14.20 -2.75
N LYS A 156 -20.71 -15.40 -2.25
CA LYS A 156 -19.71 -16.40 -1.84
C LYS A 156 -18.95 -16.87 -3.09
N TYR A 157 -17.81 -16.26 -3.37
CA TYR A 157 -16.90 -16.79 -4.38
C TYR A 157 -16.34 -18.14 -3.92
N PRO A 158 -16.39 -19.20 -4.75
CA PRO A 158 -15.80 -20.48 -4.40
C PRO A 158 -14.28 -20.33 -4.26
N LYS A 159 -13.73 -20.92 -3.20
CA LYS A 159 -12.28 -20.94 -2.99
C LYS A 159 -11.57 -21.63 -4.16
N PRO A 160 -10.33 -21.23 -4.51
CA PRO A 160 -9.54 -21.92 -5.51
C PRO A 160 -9.43 -23.42 -5.16
N GLN A 161 -9.86 -24.30 -6.07
CA GLN A 161 -9.72 -25.74 -5.90
C GLN A 161 -8.36 -26.20 -6.42
N ARG A 162 -7.64 -26.99 -5.63
CA ARG A 162 -6.41 -27.66 -6.06
C ARG A 162 -6.76 -28.75 -7.09
N ILE A 163 -6.26 -28.62 -8.31
CA ILE A 163 -6.39 -29.64 -9.35
C ILE A 163 -5.08 -30.44 -9.40
N TYR A 164 -5.17 -31.75 -9.18
CA TYR A 164 -4.05 -32.67 -9.37
C TYR A 164 -4.00 -33.12 -10.83
N ILE A 165 -2.97 -32.66 -11.57
CA ILE A 165 -2.69 -33.14 -12.92
C ILE A 165 -1.76 -34.35 -12.81
N LYS A 166 -2.28 -35.57 -13.03
CA LYS A 166 -1.44 -36.76 -13.22
C LYS A 166 -0.66 -36.58 -14.52
N LYS A 167 0.67 -36.48 -14.42
CA LYS A 167 1.54 -36.56 -15.61
C LYS A 167 1.33 -37.92 -16.26
N LEU A 168 0.89 -37.93 -17.51
CA LEU A 168 0.95 -39.12 -18.36
C LEU A 168 2.43 -39.47 -18.54
N LYS A 169 2.80 -40.70 -18.14
CA LYS A 169 4.11 -41.26 -18.43
C LYS A 169 4.21 -41.42 -19.96
N LYS A 170 5.23 -40.81 -20.54
CA LYS A 170 5.67 -41.10 -21.92
C LYS A 170 6.29 -42.48 -21.98
#